data_AF-A0A4Q3JPL6-F1
#
_entry.id   AF-A0A4Q3JPL6-F1
#
_cell.length_a   1.000
_cell.length_b   1.000
_cell.length_c   1.000
_cell.angle_alpha   90.00
_cell.angle_beta   90.00
_cell.angle_gamma   90.00
#
_symmetry.space_group_name_H-M   'P 1'
#
loop_
_entity.id
_entity.type
_entity.pdbx_description
1 polymer ?
#
loop_
_entity_poly.entity_id
_entity_poly.type
_entity_poly.pdbx_seq_one_letter_code
_entity_poly.pdbx_strand_id
1 'polypeptide(L)'
;MNAMLPRRDDVLGLLRRRGRSLTVRELAAQLEVAPSALAGFARFVDSLAQEGALRLVDPDRYTVEAPAGWVRREPSSPDDDAPRLVGGTLRRRGASSWLEADDDDLTRPLVLRGEGQGTHGDAAVARLERYPEFPDENPEGRFVASLGPAGTRAAEEAKILRREGLDPVTEVVLDEPTRASAAGAATAPANEAAAAPATAPTAPATA
;
A
#
# COMPACT_ATOMS: atom_id res chain seq x y z
N MET A 1 7.60 -26.70 34.40
CA MET A 1 8.43 -26.29 33.24
C MET A 1 7.93 -24.93 32.80
N ASN A 2 8.77 -23.88 32.88
CA ASN A 2 8.41 -22.55 32.39
C ASN A 2 8.30 -22.64 30.86
N ALA A 3 7.09 -22.73 30.35
CA ALA A 3 6.84 -22.63 28.91
C ALA A 3 7.19 -21.20 28.50
N MET A 4 8.30 -21.04 27.77
CA MET A 4 8.71 -19.75 27.26
C MET A 4 7.64 -19.26 26.29
N LEU A 5 7.15 -18.05 26.51
CA LEU A 5 6.25 -17.40 25.56
C LEU A 5 7.00 -17.17 24.24
N PRO A 6 6.33 -17.36 23.08
CA PRO A 6 6.88 -17.02 21.77
C PRO A 6 7.32 -15.55 21.72
N ARG A 7 8.32 -15.24 20.89
CA ARG A 7 8.75 -13.86 20.71
C ARG A 7 7.75 -13.11 19.83
N ARG A 8 7.77 -11.78 19.95
CA ARG A 8 6.98 -10.88 19.10
C ARG A 8 7.19 -11.17 17.62
N ASP A 9 8.44 -11.29 17.18
CA ASP A 9 8.80 -11.57 15.78
C ASP A 9 8.24 -12.90 15.28
N ASP A 10 8.10 -13.90 16.15
CA ASP A 10 7.56 -15.21 15.79
C ASP A 10 6.07 -15.11 15.46
N VAL A 11 5.31 -14.37 16.28
CA VAL A 11 3.87 -14.13 16.08
C VAL A 11 3.63 -13.29 14.82
N LEU A 12 4.34 -12.17 14.67
CA LEU A 12 4.20 -11.28 13.52
C LEU A 12 4.63 -11.97 12.23
N GLY A 13 5.76 -12.70 12.28
CA GLY A 13 6.27 -13.47 11.15
C GLY A 13 5.30 -14.57 10.72
N LEU A 14 4.63 -15.24 11.66
CA LEU A 14 3.64 -16.27 11.36
C LEU A 14 2.42 -15.71 10.62
N LEU A 15 1.86 -14.60 11.11
CA LEU A 15 0.73 -13.94 10.47
C LEU A 15 1.07 -13.42 9.07
N ARG A 16 2.25 -12.81 8.89
CA ARG A 16 2.74 -12.37 7.58
C ARG A 16 2.91 -13.53 6.60
N ARG A 17 3.53 -14.64 7.02
CA ARG A 17 3.72 -15.82 6.17
C ARG A 17 2.39 -16.47 5.75
N ARG A 18 1.38 -16.40 6.62
CA ARG A 18 0.06 -17.01 6.36
C ARG A 18 -0.86 -16.11 5.54
N GLY A 19 -0.64 -14.80 5.54
CA GLY A 19 -1.43 -13.84 4.77
C GLY A 19 -2.93 -13.77 5.14
N ARG A 20 -3.32 -14.33 6.29
CA ARG A 20 -4.71 -14.41 6.76
C ARG A 20 -4.79 -14.18 8.26
N SER A 21 -5.98 -13.82 8.74
CA SER A 21 -6.26 -13.68 10.16
C SER A 21 -6.26 -15.05 10.87
N LEU A 22 -5.67 -15.11 12.06
CA LEU A 22 -5.60 -16.33 12.88
C LEU A 22 -6.14 -16.08 14.28
N THR A 23 -6.73 -17.11 14.87
CA THR A 23 -7.16 -17.07 16.27
C THR A 23 -6.02 -17.26 17.25
N VAL A 24 -6.20 -16.86 18.52
CA VAL A 24 -5.19 -17.10 19.57
C VAL A 24 -4.87 -18.60 19.68
N ARG A 25 -5.88 -19.46 19.55
CA ARG A 25 -5.70 -20.92 19.56
C ARG A 25 -4.89 -21.42 18.37
N GLU A 26 -5.14 -20.89 17.16
CA GLU A 26 -4.37 -21.26 15.97
C GLU A 26 -2.92 -20.76 16.05
N LEU A 27 -2.71 -19.54 16.54
CA LEU A 27 -1.38 -18.98 16.79
C LEU A 27 -0.62 -19.83 17.81
N ALA A 28 -1.27 -20.19 18.93
CA ALA A 28 -0.71 -21.04 19.95
C ALA A 28 -0.35 -22.43 19.41
N ALA A 29 -1.23 -23.05 18.63
CA ALA A 29 -0.98 -24.36 18.03
C ALA A 29 0.20 -24.34 17.05
N GLN A 30 0.32 -23.29 16.23
CA GLN A 30 1.39 -23.17 15.23
C GLN A 30 2.74 -22.74 15.81
N LEU A 31 2.73 -22.05 16.96
CA LEU A 31 3.94 -21.70 17.71
C LEU A 31 4.27 -22.72 18.80
N GLU A 32 3.59 -23.89 18.79
CA GLU A 32 3.76 -24.99 19.74
C GLU A 32 3.69 -24.54 21.21
N VAL A 33 2.81 -23.58 21.50
CA VAL A 33 2.59 -23.06 22.85
C VAL A 33 1.90 -24.13 23.69
N ALA A 34 2.52 -24.47 24.81
CA ALA A 34 1.96 -25.44 25.75
C ALA A 34 0.56 -25.00 26.26
N PRO A 35 -0.39 -25.91 26.50
CA PRO A 35 -1.73 -25.56 26.98
C PRO A 35 -1.72 -24.77 28.29
N SER A 36 -0.74 -25.03 29.16
CA SER A 36 -0.53 -24.31 30.43
C SER A 36 -0.10 -22.84 30.23
N ALA A 37 0.46 -22.49 29.08
CA ALA A 37 0.88 -21.13 28.73
C ALA A 37 -0.16 -20.36 27.91
N LEU A 38 -1.27 -20.97 27.53
CA LEU A 38 -2.26 -20.38 26.63
C LEU A 38 -2.84 -19.07 27.19
N ALA A 39 -3.13 -19.01 28.49
CA ALA A 39 -3.65 -17.80 29.13
C ALA A 39 -2.62 -16.64 29.15
N GLY A 40 -1.33 -16.97 29.32
CA GLY A 40 -0.25 -16.00 29.23
C GLY A 40 -0.03 -15.53 27.78
N PHE A 41 -0.17 -16.45 26.84
CA PHE A 41 -0.05 -16.17 25.42
C PHE A 41 -1.20 -15.29 24.90
N ALA A 42 -2.43 -15.54 25.34
CA ALA A 42 -3.57 -14.68 25.02
C ALA A 42 -3.33 -13.23 25.45
N ARG A 43 -2.88 -13.02 26.70
CA ARG A 43 -2.52 -11.67 27.20
C ARG A 43 -1.38 -11.03 26.43
N PHE A 44 -0.42 -11.84 25.98
CA PHE A 44 0.68 -11.36 25.15
C PHE A 44 0.18 -10.88 23.78
N VAL A 45 -0.71 -11.65 23.13
CA VAL A 45 -1.35 -11.25 21.87
C VAL A 45 -2.21 -10.00 22.04
N ASP A 46 -2.95 -9.88 23.15
CA ASP A 46 -3.71 -8.67 23.48
C ASP A 46 -2.81 -7.45 23.67
N SER A 47 -1.66 -7.60 24.34
CA SER A 47 -0.67 -6.52 24.48
C SER A 47 -0.15 -6.07 23.11
N LEU A 48 0.15 -7.02 22.21
CA LEU A 48 0.57 -6.70 20.85
C LEU A 48 -0.52 -5.96 20.06
N ALA A 49 -1.80 -6.26 20.31
CA ALA A 49 -2.91 -5.53 19.71
C ALA A 49 -3.05 -4.11 20.30
N GLN A 50 -2.92 -3.96 21.62
CA GLN A 50 -2.95 -2.65 22.28
C GLN A 50 -1.78 -1.74 21.86
N GLU A 51 -0.62 -2.33 21.57
CA GLU A 51 0.56 -1.64 21.03
C GLU A 51 0.44 -1.32 19.53
N GLY A 52 -0.65 -1.73 18.87
CA GLY A 52 -0.86 -1.52 17.43
C GLY A 52 0.01 -2.40 16.53
N ALA A 53 0.63 -3.47 17.05
CA ALA A 53 1.38 -4.43 16.24
C ALA A 53 0.45 -5.41 15.51
N LEU A 54 -0.72 -5.67 16.11
CA LEU A 54 -1.77 -6.52 15.60
C LEU A 54 -3.08 -5.74 15.54
N ARG A 55 -3.92 -6.07 14.56
CA ARG A 55 -5.30 -5.59 14.48
C ARG A 55 -6.26 -6.74 14.79
N LEU A 56 -7.23 -6.46 15.65
CA LEU A 56 -8.37 -7.34 15.91
C LEU A 56 -9.36 -7.20 14.76
N VAL A 57 -9.64 -8.29 14.05
CA VAL A 57 -10.58 -8.34 12.91
C VAL A 57 -11.94 -8.84 13.35
N ASP A 58 -11.94 -9.82 14.26
CA ASP A 58 -13.10 -10.50 14.82
C ASP A 58 -12.78 -10.72 16.32
N PRO A 59 -13.75 -11.03 17.20
CA PRO A 59 -13.55 -11.05 18.65
C PRO A 59 -12.44 -12.00 19.16
N ASP A 60 -11.94 -12.89 18.31
CA ASP A 60 -10.77 -13.72 18.60
C ASP A 60 -9.83 -13.90 17.40
N ARG A 61 -9.82 -12.98 16.41
CA ARG A 61 -8.94 -13.09 15.22
C ARG A 61 -8.04 -11.88 15.06
N TYR A 62 -6.75 -12.16 14.87
CA TYR A 62 -5.70 -11.16 14.77
C TYR A 62 -5.05 -11.19 13.39
N THR A 63 -4.71 -10.00 12.88
CA THR A 63 -3.86 -9.80 11.69
C THR A 63 -2.73 -8.82 12.01
N VAL A 64 -1.70 -8.75 11.19
CA VAL A 64 -0.62 -7.77 11.35
C VAL A 64 -1.04 -6.40 10.82
N GLU A 65 -0.72 -5.34 11.57
CA GLU A 65 -0.74 -3.98 11.04
C GLU A 65 0.41 -3.82 10.03
N ALA A 66 0.15 -3.11 8.93
CA ALA A 66 1.20 -2.70 8.01
C ALA A 66 2.19 -1.78 8.75
N PRO A 67 3.51 -1.87 8.49
CA PRO A 67 4.49 -1.10 9.26
C PRO A 67 4.23 0.41 9.16
N ALA A 68 4.22 1.07 10.33
CA ALA A 68 4.03 2.50 10.50
C ALA A 68 5.00 3.30 9.60
N GLY A 69 4.44 4.12 8.72
CA GLY A 69 5.13 4.81 7.62
C GLY A 69 4.37 4.70 6.30
N TRP A 70 3.50 3.70 6.17
CA TRP A 70 2.46 3.64 5.14
C TRP A 70 1.25 4.42 5.64
N VAL A 71 1.10 5.67 5.20
CA VAL A 71 -0.13 6.44 5.46
C VAL A 71 -1.24 5.81 4.63
N ARG A 72 -1.99 4.88 5.23
CA ARG A 72 -3.34 4.61 4.76
C ARG A 72 -4.09 5.93 4.95
N ARG A 73 -4.66 6.49 3.89
CA ARG A 73 -5.62 7.59 4.04
C ARG A 73 -6.67 7.09 5.04
N GLU A 74 -6.79 7.74 6.19
CA GLU A 74 -7.76 7.33 7.20
C GLU A 74 -9.15 7.29 6.53
N PRO A 75 -9.89 6.17 6.60
CA PRO A 75 -11.27 6.16 6.18
C PRO A 75 -12.01 7.18 7.05
N SER A 76 -12.65 8.17 6.43
CA SER A 76 -13.31 9.27 7.14
C SER A 76 -14.52 8.82 7.98
N SER A 77 -14.82 7.51 8.06
CA SER A 77 -15.93 6.95 8.83
C SER A 77 -15.68 5.47 9.20
N PRO A 78 -16.19 4.97 10.34
CA PRO A 78 -16.13 3.54 10.69
C PRO A 78 -17.00 2.64 9.80
N ASP A 79 -17.87 3.22 8.97
CA ASP A 79 -18.60 2.54 7.88
C ASP A 79 -17.84 2.57 6.53
N ASP A 80 -16.69 3.24 6.45
CA ASP A 80 -15.80 3.16 5.28
C ASP A 80 -14.95 1.89 5.39
N ASP A 81 -15.57 0.75 5.06
CA ASP A 81 -14.83 -0.40 4.53
C ASP A 81 -14.20 0.10 3.23
N ALA A 82 -12.95 0.57 3.32
CA ALA A 82 -12.24 1.15 2.18
C ALA A 82 -12.34 0.13 1.04
N PRO A 83 -13.05 0.49 -0.03
CA PRO A 83 -13.56 -0.49 -0.97
C PRO A 83 -12.39 -1.19 -1.66
N ARG A 84 -12.50 -2.51 -1.81
CA ARG A 84 -11.48 -3.28 -2.52
C ARG A 84 -11.35 -2.77 -3.96
N LEU A 85 -10.16 -2.26 -4.31
CA LEU A 85 -9.80 -1.96 -5.68
C LEU A 85 -9.36 -3.24 -6.37
N VAL A 86 -9.85 -3.44 -7.59
CA VAL A 86 -9.58 -4.61 -8.43
C VAL A 86 -8.88 -4.12 -9.69
N GLY A 87 -7.66 -4.61 -9.91
CA GLY A 87 -6.92 -4.42 -11.15
C GLY A 87 -7.30 -5.50 -12.16
N GLY A 88 -7.31 -5.14 -13.44
CA GLY A 88 -7.53 -6.10 -14.50
C GLY A 88 -7.38 -5.51 -15.90
N THR A 89 -7.71 -6.32 -16.89
CA THR A 89 -7.79 -5.90 -18.30
C THR A 89 -9.23 -5.51 -18.66
N LEU A 90 -9.43 -4.30 -19.15
CA LEU A 90 -10.73 -3.77 -19.55
C LEU A 90 -11.21 -4.45 -20.82
N ARG A 91 -12.37 -5.09 -20.74
CA ARG A 91 -13.09 -5.65 -21.87
C ARG A 91 -14.37 -4.87 -22.12
N ARG A 92 -14.71 -4.74 -23.40
CA ARG A 92 -15.90 -4.03 -23.87
C ARG A 92 -16.56 -4.80 -25.01
N ARG A 93 -17.89 -4.84 -25.00
CA ARG A 93 -18.72 -5.36 -26.09
C ARG A 93 -20.04 -4.58 -26.13
N GLY A 94 -20.23 -3.78 -27.17
CA GLY A 94 -21.38 -2.87 -27.26
C GLY A 94 -21.40 -1.88 -26.08
N ALA A 95 -22.54 -1.82 -25.38
CA ALA A 95 -22.69 -0.99 -24.18
C ALA A 95 -22.15 -1.66 -22.90
N SER A 96 -21.82 -2.96 -22.94
CA SER A 96 -21.32 -3.69 -21.78
C SER A 96 -19.81 -3.55 -21.63
N SER A 97 -19.35 -3.43 -20.39
CA SER A 97 -17.93 -3.45 -20.04
C SER A 97 -17.69 -4.26 -18.77
N TRP A 98 -16.53 -4.93 -18.72
CA TRP A 98 -16.11 -5.74 -17.58
C TRP A 98 -14.58 -5.73 -17.46
N LEU A 99 -14.07 -6.04 -16.27
CA LEU A 99 -12.66 -6.35 -16.06
C LEU A 99 -12.46 -7.85 -16.02
N GLU A 100 -11.48 -8.33 -16.77
CA GLU A 100 -10.80 -9.59 -16.47
C GLU A 100 -9.85 -9.30 -15.31
N ALA A 101 -10.26 -9.68 -14.09
CA ALA A 101 -9.51 -9.39 -12.88
C ALA A 101 -8.20 -10.19 -12.86
N ASP A 102 -7.13 -9.57 -12.39
CA ASP A 102 -5.85 -10.25 -12.16
C ASP A 102 -5.83 -11.02 -10.83
N ASP A 103 -6.87 -10.83 -10.01
CA ASP A 103 -6.96 -11.32 -8.65
C ASP A 103 -7.63 -12.69 -8.61
N ASP A 104 -6.94 -13.71 -8.08
CA ASP A 104 -7.37 -15.11 -8.10
C ASP A 104 -8.69 -15.33 -7.35
N ASP A 105 -9.02 -14.46 -6.40
CA ASP A 105 -10.28 -14.50 -5.65
C ASP A 105 -11.50 -14.20 -6.53
N LEU A 106 -11.31 -13.51 -7.67
CA LEU A 106 -12.37 -13.19 -8.61
C LEU A 106 -12.30 -14.13 -9.81
N THR A 107 -12.89 -15.31 -9.65
CA THR A 107 -12.93 -16.34 -10.71
C THR A 107 -13.86 -15.96 -11.88
N ARG A 108 -14.65 -14.89 -11.74
CA ARG A 108 -15.61 -14.39 -12.72
C ARG A 108 -15.26 -12.97 -13.14
N PRO A 109 -15.60 -12.55 -14.37
CA PRO A 109 -15.44 -11.17 -14.80
C PRO A 109 -16.15 -10.17 -13.89
N LEU A 110 -15.47 -9.08 -13.53
CA LEU A 110 -16.05 -7.98 -12.77
C LEU A 110 -16.85 -7.08 -13.71
N VAL A 111 -18.17 -7.17 -13.65
CA VAL A 111 -19.07 -6.38 -14.51
C VAL A 111 -19.05 -4.92 -14.03
N LEU A 112 -18.80 -4.00 -14.96
CA LEU A 112 -18.71 -2.58 -14.64
C LEU A 112 -20.07 -1.89 -14.77
N ARG A 113 -20.49 -1.22 -13.70
CA ARG A 113 -21.67 -0.37 -13.63
C ARG A 113 -21.30 1.07 -14.03
N GLY A 114 -22.11 1.69 -14.89
CA GLY A 114 -21.90 3.05 -15.40
C GLY A 114 -21.01 3.14 -16.64
N GLU A 115 -20.71 4.36 -17.09
CA GLU A 115 -19.85 4.59 -18.25
C GLU A 115 -18.37 4.39 -17.87
N GLY A 116 -17.83 3.21 -18.17
CA GLY A 116 -16.40 2.95 -18.07
C GLY A 116 -15.62 3.76 -19.11
N GLN A 117 -14.77 4.67 -18.66
CA GLN A 117 -13.93 5.51 -19.53
C GLN A 117 -12.62 4.77 -19.86
N GLY A 118 -12.52 4.11 -21.02
CA GLY A 118 -11.29 3.44 -21.43
C GLY A 118 -11.43 2.63 -22.71
N THR A 119 -10.29 2.19 -23.25
CA THR A 119 -10.21 1.41 -24.48
C THR A 119 -10.27 -0.08 -24.15
N HIS A 120 -10.93 -0.87 -25.01
CA HIS A 120 -10.85 -2.33 -24.91
C HIS A 120 -9.38 -2.77 -24.96
N GLY A 121 -8.93 -3.56 -23.98
CA GLY A 121 -7.55 -4.04 -23.86
C GLY A 121 -6.64 -3.16 -22.98
N ASP A 122 -7.14 -2.05 -22.44
CA ASP A 122 -6.39 -1.26 -21.46
C ASP A 122 -6.29 -2.01 -20.12
N ALA A 123 -5.17 -1.84 -19.42
CA ALA A 123 -5.12 -2.09 -17.99
C ALA A 123 -5.98 -1.04 -17.29
N ALA A 124 -6.79 -1.47 -16.34
CA ALA A 124 -7.72 -0.59 -15.64
C ALA A 124 -7.95 -1.06 -14.21
N VAL A 125 -8.51 -0.16 -13.41
CA VAL A 125 -8.88 -0.41 -12.03
C VAL A 125 -10.34 -0.08 -11.82
N ALA A 126 -11.03 -0.90 -11.03
CA ALA A 126 -12.39 -0.66 -10.58
C ALA A 126 -12.52 -0.84 -9.07
N ARG A 127 -13.51 -0.17 -8.49
CA ARG A 127 -13.96 -0.36 -7.12
C ARG A 127 -14.97 -1.51 -7.10
N LEU A 128 -14.71 -2.58 -6.37
CA LEU A 128 -15.70 -3.64 -6.16
C LEU A 128 -16.86 -3.07 -5.33
N GLU A 129 -18.08 -3.13 -5.86
CA GLU A 129 -19.30 -2.64 -5.19
C GLU A 129 -20.19 -3.80 -4.71
N ARG A 130 -20.17 -4.94 -5.42
CA ARG A 130 -20.91 -6.15 -5.02
C ARG A 130 -20.07 -7.40 -5.23
N TYR A 131 -19.90 -8.17 -4.16
CA TYR A 131 -19.37 -9.54 -4.24
C TYR A 131 -20.52 -10.49 -4.63
N PRO A 132 -20.30 -11.52 -5.46
CA PRO A 132 -21.32 -12.48 -5.81
C PRO A 132 -21.78 -13.25 -4.56
N GLU A 133 -23.09 -13.28 -4.30
CA GLU A 133 -23.67 -14.09 -3.22
C GLU A 133 -23.82 -15.56 -3.64
N PHE A 134 -23.96 -15.79 -4.95
CA PHE A 134 -24.16 -17.10 -5.56
C PHE A 134 -23.14 -17.34 -6.69
N PRO A 135 -22.74 -18.60 -6.97
CA PRO A 135 -21.69 -18.94 -7.95
C PRO A 135 -22.05 -18.63 -9.41
N ASP A 136 -23.34 -18.47 -9.72
CA ASP A 136 -23.86 -18.09 -11.03
C ASP A 136 -23.92 -16.56 -11.25
N GLU A 137 -23.65 -15.78 -10.21
CA GLU A 137 -23.60 -14.33 -10.30
C GLU A 137 -22.20 -13.82 -10.65
N ASN A 138 -22.15 -12.70 -11.38
CA ASN A 138 -20.91 -11.98 -11.58
C ASN A 138 -20.74 -10.93 -10.48
N PRO A 139 -19.50 -10.71 -9.99
CA PRO A 139 -19.19 -9.54 -9.19
C PRO A 139 -19.48 -8.26 -9.99
N GLU A 140 -19.81 -7.19 -9.28
CA GLU A 140 -20.09 -5.89 -9.88
C GLU A 140 -19.19 -4.81 -9.27
N GLY A 141 -18.74 -3.89 -10.11
CA GLY A 141 -17.88 -2.80 -9.68
C GLY A 141 -18.10 -1.51 -10.45
N ARG A 142 -17.58 -0.43 -9.88
CA ARG A 142 -17.55 0.89 -10.52
C ARG A 142 -16.18 1.15 -11.10
N PHE A 143 -16.15 1.57 -12.35
CA PHE A 143 -14.92 1.96 -13.02
C PHE A 143 -14.22 3.12 -12.29
N VAL A 144 -12.89 3.02 -12.13
CA VAL A 144 -12.08 4.07 -11.48
C VAL A 144 -11.16 4.77 -12.49
N ALA A 145 -10.35 4.01 -13.23
CA ALA A 145 -9.41 4.58 -14.19
C ALA A 145 -8.94 3.56 -15.24
N SER A 146 -8.66 4.04 -16.45
CA SER A 146 -7.84 3.35 -17.45
C SER A 146 -6.40 3.83 -17.30
N LEU A 147 -5.46 2.90 -17.37
CA LEU A 147 -4.03 3.11 -17.12
C LEU A 147 -3.19 2.94 -18.40
N GLY A 148 -3.85 2.82 -19.55
CA GLY A 148 -3.22 2.58 -20.85
C GLY A 148 -3.16 1.10 -21.22
N PRO A 149 -2.44 0.72 -22.30
CA PRO A 149 -2.46 -0.63 -22.84
C PRO A 149 -1.97 -1.67 -21.83
N ALA A 150 -2.72 -2.76 -21.67
CA ALA A 150 -2.34 -3.87 -20.79
C ALA A 150 -1.02 -4.52 -21.23
N GLY A 151 -0.23 -4.99 -20.26
CA GLY A 151 1.09 -5.59 -20.50
C GLY A 151 2.21 -4.58 -20.73
N THR A 152 1.93 -3.28 -20.76
CA THR A 152 2.98 -2.26 -20.72
C THR A 152 3.45 -2.06 -19.28
N ARG A 153 4.77 -1.94 -19.09
CA ARG A 153 5.36 -1.78 -17.76
C ARG A 153 4.73 -0.64 -16.96
N ALA A 154 4.57 0.53 -17.58
CA ALA A 154 3.99 1.70 -16.93
C ALA A 154 2.55 1.46 -16.46
N ALA A 155 1.73 0.77 -17.26
CA ALA A 155 0.35 0.47 -16.91
C ALA A 155 0.26 -0.58 -15.79
N GLU A 156 1.11 -1.60 -15.81
CA GLU A 156 1.16 -2.63 -14.76
C GLU A 156 1.66 -2.06 -13.43
N GLU A 157 2.69 -1.21 -13.44
CA GLU A 157 3.18 -0.48 -12.25
C GLU A 157 2.08 0.43 -11.68
N ALA A 158 1.42 1.22 -12.53
CA ALA A 158 0.32 2.08 -12.11
C ALA A 158 -0.87 1.29 -11.53
N LYS A 159 -1.15 0.09 -12.06
CA LYS A 159 -2.21 -0.80 -11.59
C LYS A 159 -1.94 -1.32 -10.19
N ILE A 160 -0.71 -1.77 -9.93
CA ILE A 160 -0.27 -2.20 -8.59
C ILE A 160 -0.35 -1.03 -7.61
N LEU A 161 0.24 0.11 -7.95
CA LEU A 161 0.24 1.29 -7.09
C LEU A 161 -1.19 1.71 -6.72
N ARG A 162 -2.10 1.83 -7.70
CA ARG A 162 -3.49 2.18 -7.43
C ARG A 162 -4.23 1.14 -6.61
N ARG A 163 -4.04 -0.15 -6.89
CA ARG A 163 -4.70 -1.24 -6.14
C ARG A 163 -4.32 -1.23 -4.67
N GLU A 164 -3.05 -1.00 -4.38
CA GLU A 164 -2.52 -0.94 -3.01
C GLU A 164 -2.79 0.42 -2.33
N GLY A 165 -3.46 1.35 -3.01
CA GLY A 165 -3.73 2.70 -2.49
C GLY A 165 -2.47 3.56 -2.35
N LEU A 166 -1.43 3.25 -3.13
CA LEU A 166 -0.15 3.95 -3.14
C LEU A 166 -0.14 5.04 -4.20
N ASP A 167 0.29 6.23 -3.80
CA ASP A 167 0.65 7.26 -4.75
C ASP A 167 2.02 6.93 -5.36
N PRO A 168 2.22 7.18 -6.67
CA PRO A 168 3.54 7.05 -7.26
C PRO A 168 4.48 8.00 -6.53
N VAL A 169 5.58 7.43 -6.01
CA VAL A 169 6.63 8.23 -5.37
C VAL A 169 7.12 9.24 -6.40
N THR A 170 6.76 10.50 -6.22
CA THR A 170 7.47 11.59 -6.87
C THR A 170 8.82 11.62 -6.17
N GLU A 171 9.92 11.39 -6.88
CA GLU A 171 11.27 11.41 -6.30
C GLU A 171 11.41 12.58 -5.33
N VAL A 172 11.46 12.28 -4.04
CA VAL A 172 12.04 13.20 -3.07
C VAL A 172 13.53 12.99 -3.25
N VAL A 173 14.17 13.90 -3.97
CA VAL A 173 15.63 14.05 -3.92
C VAL A 173 15.96 14.32 -2.45
N LEU A 174 16.44 13.29 -1.75
CA LEU A 174 16.98 13.44 -0.42
C LEU A 174 18.26 14.25 -0.59
N ASP A 175 18.24 15.51 -0.15
CA ASP A 175 19.46 16.29 0.05
C ASP A 175 20.30 15.51 1.06
N GLU A 176 21.40 14.92 0.60
CA GLU A 176 22.34 14.18 1.43
C GLU A 176 22.79 15.10 2.57
N PRO A 177 22.61 14.76 3.87
CA PRO A 177 23.14 15.58 4.93
C PRO A 177 24.66 15.46 4.86
N THR A 178 25.31 16.52 4.35
CA THR A 178 26.76 16.70 4.42
C THR A 178 27.18 16.46 5.86
N ARG A 179 27.80 15.30 6.10
CA ARG A 179 28.27 14.90 7.43
C ARG A 179 29.48 15.75 7.76
N ALA A 180 29.24 16.87 8.42
CA ALA A 180 30.28 17.66 9.06
C ALA A 180 30.97 16.77 10.09
N SER A 181 32.22 16.38 9.80
CA SER A 181 33.17 15.90 10.80
C SER A 181 34.36 16.84 10.78
N ALA A 182 34.39 17.75 11.76
CA ALA A 182 35.54 18.58 12.07
C ALA A 182 36.62 17.74 12.77
N ALA A 183 37.88 17.86 12.32
CA ALA A 183 39.06 18.02 13.18
C ALA A 183 40.35 18.22 12.35
N GLY A 184 40.85 19.47 12.37
CA GLY A 184 42.29 19.77 12.45
C GLY A 184 43.10 19.93 11.16
N ALA A 185 43.34 21.17 10.71
CA ALA A 185 44.58 21.90 11.04
C ALA A 185 44.80 23.15 10.15
N ALA A 186 45.02 24.28 10.84
CA ALA A 186 45.92 25.39 10.51
C ALA A 186 45.55 26.46 9.45
N THR A 187 45.24 27.66 9.97
CA THR A 187 45.96 28.96 9.77
C THR A 187 46.14 29.48 8.33
N ALA A 188 45.83 30.71 7.91
CA ALA A 188 45.20 31.95 8.41
C ALA A 188 44.99 32.87 7.15
N PRO A 189 44.79 34.21 7.22
CA PRO A 189 43.55 34.84 6.73
C PRO A 189 43.72 35.85 5.58
N ALA A 190 42.56 36.33 5.12
CA ALA A 190 42.30 37.65 4.53
C ALA A 190 42.77 37.93 3.10
N ASN A 191 41.80 38.15 2.21
CA ASN A 191 41.75 39.45 1.53
C ASN A 191 40.30 39.83 1.20
N GLU A 192 39.87 40.93 1.79
CA GLU A 192 38.63 41.65 1.52
C GLU A 192 39.03 42.88 0.70
N ALA A 193 38.60 42.94 -0.56
CA ALA A 193 38.49 44.16 -1.37
C ALA A 193 37.86 43.78 -2.71
N ALA A 194 37.01 44.53 -3.37
CA ALA A 194 36.17 45.70 -3.08
C ALA A 194 35.41 45.96 -4.40
N ALA A 195 34.21 46.54 -4.29
CA ALA A 195 33.55 47.38 -5.29
C ALA A 195 32.94 46.75 -6.58
N ALA A 196 31.60 46.82 -6.64
CA ALA A 196 30.78 46.96 -7.85
C ALA A 196 30.87 48.41 -8.41
N PRO A 197 30.00 48.90 -9.34
CA PRO A 197 29.27 48.30 -10.47
C PRO A 197 29.42 49.14 -11.79
N ALA A 198 28.98 48.65 -12.95
CA ALA A 198 28.45 49.47 -14.07
C ALA A 198 27.87 48.58 -15.19
N THR A 199 26.55 48.57 -15.41
CA THR A 199 25.78 49.33 -16.42
C THR A 199 25.80 48.72 -17.84
N ALA A 200 24.59 48.46 -18.35
CA ALA A 200 24.25 47.94 -19.68
C ALA A 200 24.75 48.81 -20.86
N PRO A 201 24.64 48.32 -22.12
CA PRO A 201 23.44 48.71 -22.86
C PRO A 201 22.80 47.64 -23.78
N THR A 202 21.53 47.96 -24.02
CA THR A 202 20.47 47.49 -24.92
C THR A 202 20.80 47.28 -26.41
N ALA A 203 20.07 46.31 -26.99
CA ALA A 203 19.65 46.07 -28.40
C ALA A 203 20.64 45.36 -29.36
N PRO A 204 20.07 44.53 -30.26
CA PRO A 204 19.78 45.06 -31.59
C PRO A 204 18.33 44.91 -32.02
N ALA A 205 17.85 45.94 -32.73
CA ALA A 205 16.63 45.91 -33.53
C ALA A 205 16.93 45.46 -34.96
N THR A 206 15.95 44.73 -35.48
CA THR A 206 15.63 44.29 -36.83
C THR A 206 16.13 45.15 -37.99
N ALA A 207 16.73 44.48 -38.99
CA ALA A 207 16.37 44.54 -40.42
C ALA A 207 17.01 43.36 -41.16
#